data_AF-A0ABD0NB22-F1
#
_entry.id   AF-A0ABD0NB22-F1
#
_cell.length_a   1.000
_cell.length_b   1.000
_cell.length_c   1.000
_cell.angle_alpha   90.00
_cell.angle_beta   90.00
_cell.angle_gamma   90.00
#
_symmetry.space_group_name_H-M   'P 1'
#
loop_
_entity.id
_entity.type
_entity.pdbx_description
1 polymer ?
#
loop_
_entity_poly.entity_id
_entity_poly.type
_entity_poly.pdbx_seq_one_letter_code
_entity_poly.pdbx_strand_id
1 'polypeptide(L)' 'HTSVDGYTDTPAPPTKSASRQSLPRCRNSVASITDEQPHIGNYRLLKTIGKGNFAKVKLARHVLTGRE' A
#
# COMPACT_ATOMS: atom_id res chain seq x y z
N HIS A 1 43.52 27.92 -26.08
CA HIS A 1 42.29 28.61 -26.50
C HIS A 1 41.32 27.57 -27.03
N THR A 2 40.36 27.16 -26.19
CA THR A 2 38.96 26.81 -26.48
C THR A 2 38.34 26.39 -25.16
N SER A 3 37.73 27.36 -24.49
CA SER A 3 36.82 27.16 -23.37
C SER A 3 35.51 26.56 -23.88
N VAL A 4 34.89 25.69 -23.08
CA VAL A 4 33.43 25.57 -23.02
C VAL A 4 33.06 25.23 -21.58
N ASP A 5 32.52 26.23 -20.90
CA ASP A 5 31.86 26.16 -19.60
C ASP A 5 30.42 25.61 -19.72
N GLY A 6 29.87 25.11 -18.61
CA GLY A 6 28.43 24.83 -18.44
C GLY A 6 28.21 23.63 -17.50
N TYR A 7 28.31 23.79 -16.18
CA TYR A 7 27.27 24.24 -15.24
C TYR A 7 26.04 23.31 -15.15
N THR A 8 25.91 22.75 -13.94
CA THR A 8 24.70 22.35 -13.18
C THR A 8 23.87 21.12 -13.54
N ASP A 9 23.76 20.31 -12.49
CA ASP A 9 22.49 19.88 -11.88
C ASP A 9 21.72 18.82 -12.66
N THR A 10 22.12 17.57 -12.46
CA THR A 10 21.21 16.44 -12.62
C THR A 10 20.09 16.60 -11.60
N PRO A 11 18.81 16.81 -12.00
CA PRO A 11 17.75 16.95 -11.03
C PRO A 11 17.59 15.62 -10.28
N ALA A 12 17.85 15.67 -8.98
CA ALA A 12 17.54 14.59 -8.06
C ALA A 12 16.07 14.19 -8.21
N PRO A 13 15.73 12.89 -8.24
CA PRO A 13 14.34 12.47 -8.34
C PRO A 13 13.54 13.03 -7.16
N PRO A 14 12.30 13.50 -7.40
CA PRO A 14 11.51 14.16 -6.38
C PRO A 14 11.25 13.22 -5.21
N THR A 15 11.39 13.82 -4.03
CA THR A 15 11.02 13.33 -2.70
C THR A 15 9.80 12.41 -2.75
N LYS A 16 10.02 11.09 -2.76
CA LYS A 16 9.01 10.21 -2.17
C LYS A 16 9.01 10.56 -0.71
N SER A 17 8.00 11.34 -0.32
CA SER A 17 7.56 11.51 1.06
C SER A 17 7.69 10.15 1.74
N ALA A 18 8.80 9.98 2.46
CA ALA A 18 8.90 8.97 3.49
C ALA A 18 7.91 9.45 4.54
N SER A 19 6.63 9.13 4.29
CA SER A 19 5.54 9.36 5.20
C SER A 19 5.92 8.58 6.45
N ARG A 20 6.54 9.30 7.38
CA ARG A 20 6.80 8.90 8.74
C ARG A 20 5.45 8.73 9.40
N GLN A 21 4.77 7.64 9.09
CA GLN A 21 3.65 7.17 9.87
C GLN A 21 4.24 6.31 10.97
N SER A 22 4.93 7.01 11.89
CA SER A 22 4.96 6.61 13.28
C SER A 22 3.52 6.38 13.71
N LEU A 23 3.20 5.18 14.20
CA LEU A 23 2.32 4.92 15.34
C LEU A 23 2.29 3.40 15.58
N PRO A 24 2.73 2.91 16.75
CA PRO A 24 2.47 1.54 17.16
C PRO A 24 1.02 1.49 17.64
N ARG A 25 0.09 1.11 16.77
CA ARG A 25 -1.28 0.81 17.21
C ARG A 25 -1.42 -0.66 17.49
N CYS A 26 -0.91 -1.06 18.65
CA CYS A 26 -1.51 -2.16 19.41
C CYS A 26 -2.99 -1.82 19.63
N ARG A 27 -3.89 -2.40 18.83
CA ARG A 27 -5.33 -2.33 19.11
C ARG A 27 -6.01 -3.58 18.54
N ASN A 28 -6.07 -4.61 19.39
CA ASN A 28 -7.09 -5.64 19.33
C ASN A 28 -8.46 -4.95 19.47
N SER A 29 -9.10 -4.58 18.37
CA SER A 29 -10.44 -3.99 18.34
C SER A 29 -11.20 -4.60 17.16
N VAL A 30 -12.03 -5.59 17.47
CA VAL A 30 -12.81 -6.41 16.53
C VAL A 30 -13.95 -5.61 15.85
N ALA A 31 -14.13 -4.32 16.14
CA ALA A 31 -15.32 -3.58 15.71
C ALA A 31 -15.09 -2.23 15.00
N SER A 32 -13.86 -1.80 14.72
CA SER A 32 -13.61 -0.43 14.18
C SER A 32 -12.63 -0.35 13.00
N ILE A 33 -12.42 -1.44 12.26
CA ILE A 33 -11.56 -1.48 11.05
C ILE A 33 -12.39 -1.88 9.82
N THR A 34 -13.70 -1.64 9.80
CA THR A 34 -14.55 -1.98 8.64
C THR A 34 -14.44 -0.98 7.49
N ASP A 35 -13.88 0.22 7.73
CA ASP A 35 -13.90 1.32 6.77
C ASP A 35 -12.64 1.42 5.89
N GLU A 36 -11.48 0.93 6.36
CA GLU A 36 -10.22 1.11 5.62
C GLU A 36 -9.83 -0.05 4.68
N GLN A 37 -10.49 -1.20 4.77
CA GLN A 37 -10.14 -2.34 3.91
C GLN A 37 -11.04 -2.40 2.68
N PRO A 38 -10.48 -2.54 1.47
CA PRO A 38 -11.28 -2.61 0.26
C PRO A 38 -12.23 -3.81 0.32
N HIS A 39 -13.46 -3.61 -0.11
CA HIS A 39 -14.52 -4.63 -0.14
C HIS A 39 -14.93 -4.94 -1.58
N ILE A 40 -15.28 -6.20 -1.85
CA ILE A 40 -15.88 -6.62 -3.12
C ILE A 40 -17.06 -7.57 -2.86
N GLY A 41 -18.26 -7.20 -3.32
CA GLY A 41 -19.48 -7.95 -3.01
C GLY A 41 -19.63 -8.19 -1.50
N ASN A 42 -19.80 -9.44 -1.10
CA ASN A 42 -19.89 -9.88 0.31
C ASN A 42 -18.54 -10.26 0.92
N TYR A 43 -17.40 -9.82 0.35
CA TYR A 43 -16.07 -10.20 0.81
C TYR A 43 -15.21 -8.99 1.15
N ARG A 44 -14.61 -9.03 2.33
CA ARG A 44 -13.62 -8.06 2.78
C ARG A 44 -12.25 -8.56 2.40
N LEU A 45 -11.48 -7.78 1.64
CA LEU A 45 -10.14 -8.18 1.20
C LEU A 45 -9.13 -7.92 2.32
N LEU A 46 -8.37 -8.94 2.70
CA LEU A 46 -7.29 -8.86 3.69
C LEU A 46 -5.95 -8.71 2.95
N LYS A 47 -5.03 -9.61 3.24
CA LYS A 47 -3.66 -9.62 2.73
C LYS A 47 -3.58 -10.27 1.36
N THR A 48 -2.57 -9.88 0.59
CA THR A 48 -2.21 -10.59 -0.65
C THR A 48 -1.51 -11.88 -0.26
N ILE A 49 -1.96 -13.01 -0.82
CA ILE A 49 -1.38 -14.33 -0.60
C ILE A 49 -0.63 -14.85 -1.83
N GLY A 50 -0.85 -14.25 -3.00
CA GLY A 50 -0.13 -14.59 -4.21
C GLY A 50 -0.06 -13.41 -5.17
N LYS A 51 1.08 -13.28 -5.86
CA LYS A 51 1.27 -12.32 -6.94
C LYS A 51 1.87 -13.06 -8.12
N GLY A 52 1.20 -13.00 -9.27
CA GLY A 52 1.68 -13.50 -10.55
C GLY A 52 1.87 -12.36 -11.54
N ASN A 53 2.26 -12.71 -12.76
CA ASN A 53 2.45 -11.75 -13.86
C ASN A 53 1.13 -11.08 -14.27
N PHE A 54 0.04 -11.85 -14.32
CA PHE A 54 -1.27 -11.37 -14.80
C PHE A 54 -2.35 -11.31 -13.72
N ALA A 55 -2.04 -11.72 -12.50
CA ALA A 55 -3.05 -11.84 -11.44
C ALA A 55 -2.46 -11.56 -10.06
N LYS A 56 -3.35 -11.20 -9.13
CA LYS A 56 -3.05 -11.08 -7.71
C LYS A 56 -4.14 -11.83 -6.94
N VAL A 57 -3.73 -12.65 -5.99
CA VAL A 57 -4.65 -13.41 -5.12
C VAL A 57 -4.58 -12.79 -3.73
N LYS A 58 -5.74 -12.48 -3.16
CA LYS A 58 -5.86 -11.95 -1.80
C LYS A 58 -6.70 -12.92 -0.97
N LEU A 59 -6.31 -13.09 0.29
CA LEU A 59 -7.18 -13.66 1.29
C LEU A 59 -8.34 -12.69 1.51
N ALA A 60 -9.55 -13.22 1.68
CA ALA A 60 -10.73 -12.42 1.95
C ALA A 60 -11.60 -13.12 2.97
N ARG A 61 -12.33 -12.34 3.78
CA ARG A 61 -13.32 -12.85 4.73
C ARG A 61 -14.71 -12.62 4.17
N HIS A 62 -15.54 -13.65 4.14
CA HIS A 62 -16.94 -13.52 3.77
C HIS A 62 -17.73 -12.84 4.90
N VAL A 63 -18.47 -11.79 4.59
CA VAL A 63 -19.17 -10.97 5.59
C VAL A 63 -20.36 -11.71 6.17
N LEU A 64 -21.12 -12.45 5.35
CA LEU A 64 -22.35 -13.08 5.82
C LEU A 64 -22.09 -14.31 6.70
N THR A 65 -21.00 -15.04 6.44
CA THR A 65 -20.69 -16.28 7.17
C THR A 65 -19.45 -16.18 8.06
N GLY A 66 -18.69 -15.10 7.94
CA GLY A 66 -17.47 -14.86 8.71
C GLY A 66 -16.28 -15.76 8.37
N ARG A 67 -16.37 -16.61 7.33
CA ARG A 67 -15.34 -17.58 6.92
C ARG A 67 -14.27 -16.94 6.03
N GLU A 68 -13.06 -17.46 6.09
CA GLU A 68 -11.87 -17.04 5.32
C GLU A 68 -11.36 -18.17 4.42
#